data_AF-A0AA95MJ05-F1
#
_entry.id   AF-A0AA95MJ05-F1
#
_cell.length_a   1.000
_cell.length_b   1.000
_cell.length_c   1.000
_cell.angle_alpha   90.00
_cell.angle_beta   90.00
_cell.angle_gamma   90.00
#
_symmetry.space_group_name_H-M   'P 1'
#
loop_
_entity.id
_entity.type
_entity.pdbx_description
1 polymer ?
#
loop_
_entity_poly.entity_id
_entity_poly.type
_entity_poly.pdbx_seq_one_letter_code
_entity_poly.pdbx_strand_id
1 'polypeptide(L)'
;MSKSLNHHLNNLLNDAVKMLSHYQNDLLQEWSQLLQSLKNTNKKSIVVFEFISEFFVRFLRSVHQGTVDIYRMLNEIQEEWFAHFQQSPEPEALIFHLNLLENAAHKVLKSRIAYSSKLHPSVHYLFSKISEVMLFQTEKENYSIWKDAVILFNEWLIRSQNFKESVENICFGFGYFLPFERCALFKFTNKESVGVGLFGHHLNTEEIQAIAEKITNIPVLNESLVKLKSQGHEMKNFQPIYIPFAEQDLPKKYVKKFELTSLIIVPIYVPEEGKIIGGVVLDQGPGKHFIMDTSLFPALMKFGQSSGELLSKFIKADIKKQDLPAGDSISLSPRETEIIKLLADGASTAEAAFKLYLSEFTVRDYISNIMKRLNAQNRTEVAVKAIRMGIID
;
A
#
# COMPACT_ATOMS: atom_id res chain seq x y z
N MET A 1 -3.09 -21.92 10.37
CA MET A 1 -2.71 -20.49 10.44
C MET A 1 -1.23 -20.38 10.12
N SER A 2 -0.79 -19.36 9.39
CA SER A 2 0.61 -19.26 8.99
C SER A 2 1.52 -19.07 10.20
N LYS A 3 2.45 -20.00 10.44
CA LYS A 3 3.44 -19.88 11.53
C LYS A 3 4.32 -18.65 11.32
N SER A 4 4.64 -18.35 10.06
CA SER A 4 5.46 -17.19 9.69
C SER A 4 4.74 -15.87 9.93
N LEU A 5 3.47 -15.74 9.50
CA LEU A 5 2.70 -14.50 9.74
C LEU A 5 2.44 -14.26 11.21
N ASN A 6 2.08 -15.31 11.95
CA ASN A 6 1.84 -15.21 13.39
C ASN A 6 3.11 -14.74 14.11
N HIS A 7 4.25 -15.37 13.81
CA HIS A 7 5.53 -14.94 14.35
C HIS A 7 5.86 -13.48 13.99
N HIS A 8 5.60 -13.08 12.74
CA HIS A 8 5.84 -11.71 12.27
C HIS A 8 5.00 -10.66 12.99
N LEU A 9 3.68 -10.85 13.09
CA LEU A 9 2.81 -9.91 13.81
C LEU A 9 3.12 -9.87 15.31
N ASN A 10 3.52 -10.99 15.92
CA ASN A 10 4.01 -11.00 17.30
C ASN A 10 5.29 -10.18 17.46
N ASN A 11 6.21 -10.24 16.49
CA ASN A 11 7.40 -9.41 16.49
C ASN A 11 7.04 -7.93 16.40
N LEU A 12 6.06 -7.54 15.57
CA LEU A 12 5.57 -6.15 15.51
C LEU A 12 5.00 -5.67 16.86
N LEU A 13 4.22 -6.51 17.55
CA LEU A 13 3.71 -6.19 18.89
C LEU A 13 4.86 -6.05 19.89
N ASN A 14 5.83 -6.96 19.87
CA ASN A 14 7.01 -6.90 20.73
C ASN A 14 7.86 -5.65 20.49
N ASP A 15 8.02 -5.25 19.23
CA ASP A 15 8.76 -4.04 18.86
C ASP A 15 8.04 -2.78 19.35
N ALA A 16 6.70 -2.74 19.23
CA ALA A 16 5.88 -1.66 19.79
C ALA A 16 6.09 -1.52 21.29
N VAL A 17 6.00 -2.64 22.02
CA VAL A 17 6.12 -2.68 23.48
C VAL A 17 7.52 -2.28 23.94
N LYS A 18 8.58 -2.83 23.31
CA LYS A 18 9.97 -2.44 23.58
C LYS A 18 10.17 -0.94 23.38
N MET A 19 9.64 -0.40 22.29
CA MET A 19 9.74 1.03 21.98
C MET A 19 9.07 1.89 23.03
N LEU A 20 7.82 1.59 23.39
CA LEU A 20 7.09 2.34 24.40
C LEU A 20 7.77 2.21 25.78
N SER A 21 8.30 1.03 26.12
CA SER A 21 9.00 0.81 27.40
C SER A 21 10.26 1.67 27.53
N HIS A 22 10.99 1.89 26.43
CA HIS A 22 12.19 2.73 26.42
C HIS A 22 11.86 4.19 26.78
N TYR A 23 10.69 4.68 26.38
CA TYR A 23 10.23 6.06 26.62
C TYR A 23 9.17 6.16 27.75
N GLN A 24 9.07 5.15 28.62
CA GLN A 24 8.02 5.07 29.64
C GLN A 24 7.89 6.31 30.53
N ASN A 25 8.99 6.97 30.88
CA ASN A 25 8.97 8.17 31.75
C ASN A 25 8.38 9.38 31.03
N ASP A 26 8.71 9.56 29.75
CA ASP A 26 8.15 10.62 28.90
C ASP A 26 6.65 10.36 28.65
N LEU A 27 6.28 9.10 28.38
CA LEU A 27 4.88 8.68 28.22
C LEU A 27 4.06 8.94 29.49
N LEU A 28 4.61 8.60 30.66
CA LEU A 28 4.02 8.87 31.96
C LEU A 28 3.71 10.35 32.16
N GLN A 29 4.66 11.21 31.81
CA GLN A 29 4.50 12.66 31.92
C GLN A 29 3.39 13.16 30.98
N GLU A 30 3.39 12.73 29.72
CA GLU A 30 2.39 13.16 28.72
C GLU A 30 0.98 12.65 29.08
N TRP A 31 0.83 11.39 29.49
CA TRP A 31 -0.45 10.83 29.93
C TRP A 31 -0.97 11.48 31.21
N SER A 32 -0.08 11.83 32.15
CA SER A 32 -0.47 12.57 33.36
C SER A 32 -0.99 13.97 33.03
N GLN A 33 -0.39 14.65 32.05
CA GLN A 33 -0.88 15.95 31.56
C GLN A 33 -2.25 15.83 30.88
N LEU A 34 -2.46 14.79 30.06
CA LEU A 34 -3.76 14.51 29.46
C LEU A 34 -4.83 14.23 30.52
N LEU A 35 -4.53 13.41 31.52
CA LEU A 35 -5.44 13.12 32.62
C LEU A 35 -5.84 14.42 33.34
N GLN A 36 -4.91 15.34 33.59
CA GLN A 36 -5.22 16.66 34.17
C GLN A 36 -6.14 17.49 33.28
N SER A 37 -5.97 17.44 31.95
CA SER A 37 -6.86 18.15 31.02
C SER A 37 -8.29 17.57 30.99
N LEU A 38 -8.42 16.24 31.11
CA LEU A 38 -9.70 15.52 31.14
C LEU A 38 -10.48 15.75 32.44
N LYS A 39 -9.79 16.10 33.55
CA LYS A 39 -10.43 16.45 34.83
C LYS A 39 -11.44 17.59 34.72
N ASN A 40 -11.32 18.42 33.69
CA ASN A 40 -12.19 19.56 33.46
C ASN A 40 -13.42 19.24 32.57
N THR A 41 -13.54 18.03 32.02
CA THR A 41 -14.55 17.71 30.98
C THR A 41 -15.66 16.77 31.45
N ASN A 42 -15.35 15.58 31.99
CA ASN A 42 -16.37 14.59 32.41
C ASN A 42 -15.81 13.54 33.39
N LYS A 43 -16.44 13.37 34.56
CA LYS A 43 -16.00 12.41 35.60
C LYS A 43 -15.92 10.97 35.13
N LYS A 44 -16.85 10.49 34.29
CA LYS A 44 -16.81 9.08 33.79
C LYS A 44 -15.62 8.83 32.86
N SER A 45 -15.25 9.83 32.05
CA SER A 45 -14.10 9.76 31.13
C SER A 45 -12.78 9.68 31.89
N ILE A 46 -12.67 10.38 33.03
CA ILE A 46 -11.47 10.34 33.88
C ILE A 46 -11.20 8.91 34.36
N VAL A 47 -12.20 8.22 34.91
CA VAL A 47 -12.02 6.89 35.52
C VAL A 47 -11.56 5.87 34.47
N VAL A 48 -12.14 5.92 33.26
CA VAL A 48 -11.74 5.03 32.16
C VAL A 48 -10.31 5.32 31.71
N PHE A 49 -9.96 6.60 31.51
CA PHE A 49 -8.61 6.98 31.11
C PHE A 49 -7.57 6.59 32.17
N GLU A 50 -7.87 6.84 33.45
CA GLU A 50 -7.00 6.54 34.58
C GLU A 50 -6.72 5.04 34.64
N PHE A 51 -7.76 4.19 34.63
CA PHE A 51 -7.61 2.73 34.59
C PHE A 51 -6.68 2.26 33.47
N ILE A 52 -6.96 2.68 32.23
CA ILE A 52 -6.19 2.23 31.07
C ILE A 52 -4.74 2.73 31.19
N SER A 53 -4.55 4.01 31.49
CA SER A 53 -3.21 4.60 31.59
C SER A 53 -2.37 3.95 32.70
N GLU A 54 -2.94 3.67 33.87
CA GLU A 54 -2.24 3.01 34.98
C GLU A 54 -1.88 1.57 34.65
N PHE A 55 -2.78 0.84 33.99
CA PHE A 55 -2.50 -0.50 33.49
C PHE A 55 -1.31 -0.49 32.53
N PHE A 56 -1.34 0.38 31.52
CA PHE A 56 -0.25 0.49 30.53
C PHE A 56 1.08 0.86 31.19
N VAL A 57 1.08 1.78 32.16
CA VAL A 57 2.30 2.14 32.91
C VAL A 57 2.87 0.94 33.66
N ARG A 58 2.02 0.19 34.38
CA ARG A 58 2.44 -1.02 35.10
C ARG A 58 3.01 -2.05 34.14
N PHE A 59 2.38 -2.23 32.99
CA PHE A 59 2.85 -3.13 31.95
C PHE A 59 4.19 -2.70 31.35
N LEU A 60 4.36 -1.45 30.95
CA LEU A 60 5.63 -0.96 30.38
C LEU A 60 6.79 -1.07 31.37
N ARG A 61 6.53 -0.92 32.68
CA ARG A 61 7.52 -1.15 33.74
C ARG A 61 7.92 -2.62 33.87
N SER A 62 6.98 -3.56 33.73
CA SER A 62 7.28 -5.00 33.85
C SER A 62 8.10 -5.52 32.67
N VAL A 63 7.89 -4.96 31.47
CA VAL A 63 8.70 -5.23 30.27
C VAL A 63 10.17 -4.86 30.47
N HIS A 64 10.46 -3.80 31.23
CA HIS A 64 11.85 -3.41 31.52
C HIS A 64 12.58 -4.43 32.42
N GLN A 65 11.84 -5.30 33.12
CA GLN A 65 12.36 -6.28 34.08
C GLN A 65 12.47 -7.70 33.52
N GLY A 66 12.05 -7.95 32.27
CA GLY A 66 12.14 -9.27 31.62
C GLY A 66 11.30 -9.39 30.34
N THR A 67 11.26 -10.57 29.72
CA THR A 67 10.36 -10.86 28.59
C THR A 67 8.93 -11.02 29.07
N VAL A 68 8.04 -10.08 28.71
CA VAL A 68 6.61 -10.16 29.01
C VAL A 68 5.86 -10.75 27.81
N ASP A 69 4.94 -11.67 28.09
CA ASP A 69 4.02 -12.23 27.11
C ASP A 69 2.87 -11.24 26.86
N ILE A 70 2.81 -10.67 25.65
CA ILE A 70 1.80 -9.67 25.26
C ILE A 70 0.39 -10.25 25.35
N TYR A 71 0.20 -11.53 25.02
CA TYR A 71 -1.12 -12.16 25.12
C TYR A 71 -1.58 -12.32 26.57
N ARG A 72 -0.63 -12.56 27.48
CA ARG A 72 -0.92 -12.53 28.90
C ARG A 72 -1.37 -11.15 29.35
N MET A 73 -0.67 -10.08 28.95
CA MET A 73 -1.10 -8.70 29.23
C MET A 73 -2.51 -8.42 28.68
N LEU A 74 -2.78 -8.85 27.45
CA LEU A 74 -4.09 -8.64 26.81
C LEU A 74 -5.22 -9.32 27.59
N ASN A 75 -4.98 -10.48 28.19
CA ASN A 75 -5.95 -11.14 29.06
C ASN A 75 -6.05 -10.45 30.43
N GLU A 76 -4.92 -10.06 31.01
CA GLU A 76 -4.87 -9.39 32.33
C GLU A 76 -5.64 -8.06 32.32
N ILE A 77 -5.53 -7.23 31.26
CA ILE A 77 -6.28 -5.96 31.19
C ILE A 77 -7.80 -6.18 31.19
N GLN A 78 -8.27 -7.24 30.52
CA GLN A 78 -9.69 -7.57 30.46
C GLN A 78 -10.19 -8.08 31.82
N GLU A 79 -9.45 -8.98 32.47
CA GLU A 79 -9.78 -9.49 33.80
C GLU A 79 -9.80 -8.37 34.84
N GLU A 80 -8.79 -7.51 34.85
CA GLU A 80 -8.71 -6.34 35.75
C GLU A 80 -9.84 -5.34 35.49
N TRP A 81 -10.22 -5.14 34.22
CA TRP A 81 -11.35 -4.28 33.86
C TRP A 81 -12.65 -4.79 34.46
N PHE A 82 -12.97 -6.08 34.25
CA PHE A 82 -14.19 -6.67 34.80
C PHE A 82 -14.19 -6.65 36.32
N ALA A 83 -13.04 -6.90 36.97
CA ALA A 83 -12.92 -6.81 38.42
C ALA A 83 -13.22 -5.39 38.95
N HIS A 84 -12.75 -4.35 38.25
CA HIS A 84 -12.91 -2.96 38.65
C HIS A 84 -14.30 -2.39 38.34
N PHE A 85 -14.81 -2.60 37.12
CA PHE A 85 -16.03 -1.97 36.63
C PHE A 85 -17.27 -2.86 36.72
N GLN A 86 -17.11 -4.17 36.92
CA GLN A 86 -18.22 -5.16 36.97
C GLN A 86 -19.10 -5.17 35.71
N GLN A 87 -18.59 -4.67 34.58
CA GLN A 87 -19.27 -4.60 33.30
C GLN A 87 -18.27 -4.56 32.15
N SER A 88 -18.71 -4.94 30.95
CA SER A 88 -17.94 -4.76 29.72
C SER A 88 -17.71 -3.27 29.42
N PRO A 89 -16.58 -2.90 28.79
CA PRO A 89 -16.34 -1.52 28.38
C PRO A 89 -17.38 -1.04 27.36
N GLU A 90 -17.84 0.19 27.49
CA GLU A 90 -18.61 0.85 26.41
C GLU A 90 -17.67 1.09 25.22
N PRO A 91 -18.02 0.63 24.00
CA PRO A 91 -17.12 0.67 22.85
C PRO A 91 -16.58 2.05 22.51
N GLU A 92 -17.47 3.05 22.44
CA GLU A 92 -17.11 4.42 22.07
C GLU A 92 -16.16 5.05 23.10
N ALA A 93 -16.42 4.80 24.39
CA ALA A 93 -15.59 5.30 25.46
C ALA A 93 -14.20 4.66 25.41
N LEU A 94 -14.11 3.33 25.30
CA LEU A 94 -12.82 2.64 25.26
C LEU A 94 -11.97 3.08 24.06
N ILE A 95 -12.56 3.09 22.86
CA ILE A 95 -11.87 3.48 21.62
C ILE A 95 -11.36 4.93 21.73
N PHE A 96 -12.18 5.84 22.27
CA PHE A 96 -11.77 7.23 22.47
C PHE A 96 -10.53 7.35 23.36
N HIS A 97 -10.50 6.69 24.53
CA HIS A 97 -9.38 6.80 25.46
C HIS A 97 -8.12 6.09 24.95
N LEU A 98 -8.26 4.94 24.28
CA LEU A 98 -7.13 4.27 23.63
C LEU A 98 -6.52 5.15 22.53
N ASN A 99 -7.34 5.81 21.71
CA ASN A 99 -6.86 6.77 20.71
C ASN A 99 -6.12 7.95 21.34
N LEU A 100 -6.57 8.47 22.49
CA LEU A 100 -5.87 9.54 23.20
C LEU A 100 -4.48 9.08 23.68
N LEU A 101 -4.39 7.89 24.27
CA LEU A 101 -3.13 7.30 24.73
C LEU A 101 -2.18 7.01 23.56
N GLU A 102 -2.69 6.45 22.46
CA GLU A 102 -1.94 6.21 21.23
C GLU A 102 -1.38 7.52 20.65
N ASN A 103 -2.21 8.55 20.54
CA ASN A 103 -1.78 9.85 20.00
C ASN A 103 -0.71 10.51 20.87
N ALA A 104 -0.85 10.44 22.19
CA ALA A 104 0.18 10.89 23.12
C ALA A 104 1.48 10.10 22.96
N ALA A 105 1.39 8.77 22.80
CA ALA A 105 2.55 7.94 22.55
C ALA A 105 3.28 8.35 21.26
N HIS A 106 2.53 8.59 20.17
CA HIS A 106 3.10 9.10 18.93
C HIS A 106 3.73 10.48 19.08
N LYS A 107 3.15 11.37 19.87
CA LYS A 107 3.72 12.70 20.16
C LYS A 107 5.09 12.58 20.82
N VAL A 108 5.21 11.72 21.84
CA VAL A 108 6.49 11.44 22.52
C VAL A 108 7.49 10.86 21.52
N LEU A 109 7.12 9.83 20.77
CA LEU A 109 8.02 9.18 19.81
C LEU A 109 8.49 10.12 18.69
N LYS A 110 7.62 10.98 18.16
CA LYS A 110 7.96 12.01 17.16
C LYS A 110 8.98 13.02 17.68
N SER A 111 8.92 13.37 18.96
CA SER A 111 9.83 14.35 19.57
C SER A 111 11.24 13.79 19.86
N ARG A 112 11.37 12.46 19.92
CA ARG A 112 12.61 11.76 20.30
C ARG A 112 13.30 11.05 19.13
N ILE A 113 12.55 10.66 18.09
CA ILE A 113 13.07 9.90 16.96
C ILE A 113 13.06 10.79 15.70
N ALA A 114 14.25 11.15 15.20
CA ALA A 114 14.40 11.97 13.99
C ALA A 114 13.84 11.33 12.69
N TYR A 115 13.34 10.09 12.75
CA TYR A 115 12.79 9.31 11.63
C TYR A 115 11.47 8.57 11.97
N SER A 116 10.56 9.22 12.70
CA SER A 116 9.38 8.56 13.31
C SER A 116 8.21 8.21 12.37
N SER A 117 8.35 8.23 11.04
CA SER A 117 7.23 7.89 10.13
C SER A 117 7.01 6.37 9.99
N LYS A 118 8.03 5.54 10.25
CA LYS A 118 8.00 4.09 9.99
C LYS A 118 7.57 3.22 11.18
N LEU A 119 7.48 3.78 12.39
CA LEU A 119 7.24 3.01 13.63
C LEU A 119 5.83 3.17 14.19
N HIS A 120 5.08 4.16 13.70
CA HIS A 120 3.65 4.35 13.97
C HIS A 120 2.78 3.08 13.78
N PRO A 121 3.05 2.20 12.80
CA PRO A 121 2.13 1.06 12.57
C PRO A 121 2.19 0.00 13.67
N SER A 122 3.36 -0.24 14.28
CA SER A 122 3.49 -1.20 15.38
C SER A 122 2.77 -0.75 16.65
N VAL A 123 2.90 0.53 17.01
CA VAL A 123 2.20 1.15 18.14
C VAL A 123 0.69 1.15 17.90
N HIS A 124 0.27 1.56 16.70
CA HIS A 124 -1.13 1.49 16.30
C HIS A 124 -1.69 0.06 16.40
N TYR A 125 -0.94 -0.94 15.94
CA TYR A 125 -1.35 -2.34 16.02
C TYR A 125 -1.53 -2.80 17.48
N LEU A 126 -0.63 -2.40 18.38
CA LEU A 126 -0.77 -2.71 19.81
C LEU A 126 -2.06 -2.13 20.39
N PHE A 127 -2.35 -0.86 20.16
CA PHE A 127 -3.58 -0.22 20.66
C PHE A 127 -4.85 -0.81 20.04
N SER A 128 -4.82 -1.10 18.74
CA SER A 128 -5.91 -1.79 18.03
C SER A 128 -6.17 -3.18 18.63
N LYS A 129 -5.11 -3.96 18.90
CA LYS A 129 -5.23 -5.28 19.55
C LYS A 129 -5.79 -5.22 20.96
N ILE A 130 -5.40 -4.20 21.73
CA ILE A 130 -5.94 -3.99 23.07
C ILE A 130 -7.43 -3.65 22.99
N SER A 131 -7.83 -2.77 22.06
CA SER A 131 -9.23 -2.45 21.83
C SER A 131 -10.03 -3.69 21.46
N GLU A 132 -9.52 -4.53 20.57
CA GLU A 132 -10.19 -5.75 20.14
C GLU A 132 -10.42 -6.71 21.32
N VAL A 133 -9.37 -7.05 22.07
CA VAL A 133 -9.48 -8.01 23.19
C VAL A 133 -10.42 -7.49 24.28
N MET A 134 -10.40 -6.19 24.56
CA MET A 134 -11.26 -5.57 25.56
C MET A 134 -12.74 -5.55 25.15
N LEU A 135 -13.04 -5.41 23.85
CA LEU A 135 -14.41 -5.35 23.34
C LEU A 135 -15.01 -6.71 23.02
N PHE A 136 -14.18 -7.66 22.59
CA PHE A 136 -14.63 -8.98 22.16
C PHE A 136 -14.13 -10.04 23.15
N GLN A 137 -15.04 -10.60 23.94
CA GLN A 137 -14.79 -11.87 24.63
C GLN A 137 -14.62 -12.94 23.55
N THR A 138 -13.38 -13.30 23.22
CA THR A 138 -13.14 -14.27 22.16
C THR A 138 -13.53 -15.66 22.64
N GLU A 139 -14.67 -16.17 22.17
CA GLU A 139 -14.77 -17.60 21.88
C GLU A 139 -13.58 -17.93 20.97
N LYS A 140 -12.76 -18.89 21.39
CA LYS A 140 -11.46 -19.29 20.80
C LYS A 140 -11.52 -19.73 19.32
N GLU A 141 -12.65 -19.62 18.63
CA GLU A 141 -12.84 -20.15 17.29
C GLU A 141 -12.79 -19.05 16.22
N ASN A 142 -11.70 -19.07 15.44
CA ASN A 142 -11.58 -18.50 14.09
C ASN A 142 -11.35 -16.98 13.92
N TYR A 143 -10.75 -16.26 14.87
CA TYR A 143 -10.11 -14.98 14.51
C TYR A 143 -8.84 -15.26 13.70
N SER A 144 -8.90 -15.00 12.39
CA SER A 144 -7.81 -15.35 11.48
C SER A 144 -6.82 -14.19 11.41
N ILE A 145 -5.61 -14.40 11.93
CA ILE A 145 -4.49 -13.44 12.03
C ILE A 145 -4.21 -12.67 10.73
N TRP A 146 -4.46 -13.27 9.56
CA TRP A 146 -4.30 -12.57 8.29
C TRP A 146 -5.29 -11.42 8.09
N LYS A 147 -6.45 -11.44 8.77
CA LYS A 147 -7.41 -10.32 8.78
C LYS A 147 -6.81 -9.10 9.47
N ASP A 148 -6.02 -9.28 10.54
CA ASP A 148 -5.32 -8.17 11.20
C ASP A 148 -4.38 -7.47 10.24
N ALA A 149 -3.54 -8.24 9.55
CA ALA A 149 -2.61 -7.69 8.57
C ALA A 149 -3.36 -6.90 7.49
N VAL A 150 -4.51 -7.39 7.02
CA VAL A 150 -5.35 -6.70 6.02
C VAL A 150 -5.97 -5.42 6.58
N ILE A 151 -6.48 -5.43 7.81
CA ILE A 151 -7.05 -4.24 8.46
C ILE A 151 -5.99 -3.16 8.60
N LEU A 152 -4.84 -3.50 9.20
CA LEU A 152 -3.70 -2.58 9.37
C LEU A 152 -3.21 -2.03 8.04
N PHE A 153 -3.15 -2.88 7.02
CA PHE A 153 -2.75 -2.45 5.69
C PHE A 153 -3.74 -1.45 5.10
N ASN A 154 -5.04 -1.70 5.21
CA ASN A 154 -6.06 -0.78 4.72
C ASN A 154 -6.00 0.56 5.46
N GLU A 155 -5.87 0.56 6.79
CA GLU A 155 -5.68 1.76 7.60
C GLU A 155 -4.41 2.52 7.22
N TRP A 156 -3.34 1.79 6.90
CA TRP A 156 -2.10 2.35 6.35
C TRP A 156 -2.33 3.05 5.02
N LEU A 157 -3.00 2.37 4.08
CA LEU A 157 -3.26 2.89 2.74
C LEU A 157 -4.09 4.17 2.72
N ILE A 158 -5.04 4.34 3.65
CA ILE A 158 -5.90 5.54 3.78
C ILE A 158 -5.07 6.83 3.92
N ARG A 159 -3.84 6.74 4.43
CA ARG A 159 -2.94 7.89 4.62
C ARG A 159 -2.38 8.45 3.31
N SER A 160 -2.52 7.73 2.19
CA SER A 160 -1.96 8.12 0.89
C SER A 160 -2.79 9.23 0.23
N GLN A 161 -2.18 10.38 -0.04
CA GLN A 161 -2.86 11.54 -0.62
C GLN A 161 -2.68 11.65 -2.13
N ASN A 162 -1.66 11.00 -2.68
CA ASN A 162 -1.31 11.07 -4.10
C ASN A 162 -0.77 9.72 -4.59
N PHE A 163 -0.56 9.62 -5.91
CA PHE A 163 -0.06 8.39 -6.54
C PHE A 163 1.31 7.97 -6.01
N LYS A 164 2.23 8.91 -5.80
CA LYS A 164 3.59 8.63 -5.31
C LYS A 164 3.56 8.05 -3.90
N GLU A 165 2.85 8.68 -2.98
CA GLU A 165 2.66 8.15 -1.62
C GLU A 165 1.95 6.79 -1.64
N SER A 166 1.01 6.58 -2.56
CA SER A 166 0.31 5.31 -2.69
C SER A 166 1.27 4.17 -3.04
N VAL A 167 2.15 4.35 -4.03
CA VAL A 167 3.11 3.29 -4.41
C VAL A 167 4.11 3.00 -3.29
N GLU A 168 4.53 4.04 -2.56
CA GLU A 168 5.40 3.91 -1.38
C GLU A 168 4.71 3.14 -0.25
N ASN A 169 3.49 3.55 0.11
CA ASN A 169 2.71 2.95 1.19
C ASN A 169 2.28 1.51 0.90
N ILE A 170 1.97 1.20 -0.37
CA ILE A 170 1.71 -0.17 -0.81
C ILE A 170 2.95 -1.03 -0.53
N CYS A 171 4.13 -0.64 -1.04
CA CYS A 171 5.32 -1.46 -0.88
C CYS A 171 5.77 -1.58 0.59
N PHE A 172 5.66 -0.49 1.34
CA PHE A 172 5.87 -0.52 2.78
C PHE A 172 4.93 -1.52 3.45
N GLY A 173 3.62 -1.45 3.18
CA GLY A 173 2.65 -2.33 3.83
C GLY A 173 2.88 -3.81 3.51
N PHE A 174 3.23 -4.14 2.27
CA PHE A 174 3.61 -5.50 1.89
C PHE A 174 4.88 -6.00 2.61
N GLY A 175 5.92 -5.17 2.77
CA GLY A 175 7.12 -5.56 3.51
C GLY A 175 6.98 -5.49 5.03
N TYR A 176 6.03 -4.70 5.53
CA TYR A 176 5.91 -4.42 6.95
C TYR A 176 4.86 -5.29 7.66
N PHE A 177 3.71 -5.55 7.04
CA PHE A 177 2.61 -6.33 7.67
C PHE A 177 2.61 -7.80 7.26
N LEU A 178 3.40 -8.18 6.26
CA LEU A 178 3.57 -9.56 5.81
C LEU A 178 5.03 -9.97 6.01
N PRO A 179 5.33 -11.27 6.13
CA PRO A 179 6.67 -11.75 6.45
C PRO A 179 7.57 -11.73 5.20
N PHE A 180 7.84 -10.56 4.63
CA PHE A 180 8.74 -10.37 3.49
C PHE A 180 9.68 -9.20 3.75
N GLU A 181 10.95 -9.35 3.37
CA GLU A 181 11.97 -8.33 3.67
C GLU A 181 11.99 -7.22 2.61
N ARG A 182 11.81 -7.60 1.33
CA ARG A 182 11.85 -6.67 0.20
C ARG A 182 10.56 -6.75 -0.61
N CYS A 183 10.19 -5.60 -1.18
CA CYS A 183 9.01 -5.49 -2.02
C CYS A 183 9.28 -4.58 -3.20
N ALA A 184 8.96 -5.02 -4.42
CA ALA A 184 9.00 -4.19 -5.63
C ALA A 184 7.65 -4.19 -6.32
N LEU A 185 7.10 -3.01 -6.58
CA LEU A 185 5.82 -2.84 -7.27
C LEU A 185 6.03 -2.54 -8.75
N PHE A 186 5.28 -3.26 -9.59
CA PHE A 186 5.30 -3.12 -11.04
C PHE A 186 3.90 -2.83 -11.57
N LYS A 187 3.83 -2.02 -12.64
CA LYS A 187 2.63 -1.78 -13.43
C LYS A 187 2.71 -2.52 -14.75
N PHE A 188 1.61 -3.11 -15.18
CA PHE A 188 1.49 -3.71 -16.51
C PHE A 188 0.94 -2.71 -17.52
N THR A 189 1.50 -2.70 -18.72
CA THR A 189 1.03 -1.86 -19.84
C THR A 189 0.25 -2.70 -20.86
N ASN A 190 -0.85 -2.14 -21.37
CA ASN A 190 -1.81 -2.89 -22.19
C ASN A 190 -1.32 -3.21 -23.62
N LYS A 191 -0.36 -2.45 -24.17
CA LYS A 191 0.05 -2.59 -25.59
C LYS A 191 1.12 -3.67 -25.80
N GLU A 192 2.02 -3.87 -24.83
CA GLU A 192 3.21 -4.73 -25.03
C GLU A 192 3.34 -5.85 -23.99
N SER A 193 2.41 -5.96 -23.03
CA SER A 193 2.56 -6.85 -21.87
C SER A 193 3.92 -6.66 -21.21
N VAL A 194 4.29 -5.40 -20.97
CA VAL A 194 5.54 -5.02 -20.30
C VAL A 194 5.22 -4.68 -18.85
N GLY A 195 6.02 -5.21 -17.93
CA GLY A 195 6.06 -4.80 -16.54
C GLY A 195 7.07 -3.67 -16.37
N VAL A 196 6.61 -2.54 -15.86
CA VAL A 196 7.45 -1.36 -15.55
C VAL A 196 7.50 -1.18 -14.04
N GLY A 197 8.69 -1.06 -13.48
CA GLY A 197 8.87 -0.84 -12.05
C GLY A 197 8.40 0.55 -11.62
N LEU A 198 7.71 0.62 -10.48
CA LEU A 198 7.20 1.86 -9.89
C LEU A 198 7.99 2.26 -8.64
N PHE A 199 8.21 1.30 -7.74
CA PHE A 199 8.83 1.56 -6.44
C PHE A 199 9.46 0.30 -5.84
N GLY A 200 10.53 0.47 -5.04
CA GLY A 200 11.16 -0.59 -4.27
C GLY A 200 11.25 -0.25 -2.78
N HIS A 201 10.76 -1.13 -1.92
CA HIS A 201 10.94 -1.09 -0.47
C HIS A 201 12.07 -2.05 -0.06
N HIS A 202 13.05 -1.54 0.69
CA HIS A 202 14.34 -2.21 0.95
C HIS A 202 15.08 -2.64 -0.33
N LEU A 203 14.87 -1.88 -1.39
CA LEU A 203 15.50 -1.97 -2.70
C LEU A 203 15.81 -0.56 -3.17
N ASN A 204 16.77 -0.41 -4.09
CA ASN A 204 17.01 0.89 -4.72
C ASN A 204 15.86 1.20 -5.70
N THR A 205 15.07 2.25 -5.39
CA THR A 205 13.92 2.63 -6.20
C THR A 205 14.28 3.02 -7.64
N GLU A 206 15.39 3.71 -7.86
CA GLU A 206 15.82 4.11 -9.21
C GLU A 206 16.16 2.87 -10.05
N GLU A 207 16.78 1.86 -9.43
CA GLU A 207 17.07 0.60 -10.09
C GLU A 207 15.81 -0.19 -10.44
N ILE A 208 14.77 -0.14 -9.59
CA ILE A 208 13.47 -0.74 -9.88
C ILE A 208 12.76 0.03 -10.99
N GLN A 209 12.77 1.36 -10.96
CA GLN A 209 12.15 2.20 -11.99
C GLN A 209 12.82 2.08 -13.36
N ALA A 210 14.11 1.73 -13.40
CA ALA A 210 14.82 1.42 -14.64
C ALA A 210 14.41 0.06 -15.26
N ILE A 211 13.61 -0.76 -14.56
CA ILE A 211 13.14 -2.04 -15.08
C ILE A 211 11.92 -1.83 -15.97
N ALA A 212 12.09 -2.16 -17.25
CA ALA A 212 11.02 -2.42 -18.18
C ALA A 212 11.26 -3.81 -18.79
N GLU A 213 10.40 -4.78 -18.47
CA GLU A 213 10.58 -6.17 -18.88
C GLU A 213 9.33 -6.74 -19.54
N LYS A 214 9.52 -7.45 -20.65
CA LYS A 214 8.42 -8.14 -21.33
C LYS A 214 7.98 -9.32 -20.46
N ILE A 215 6.68 -9.43 -20.19
CA ILE A 215 6.13 -10.52 -19.39
C ILE A 215 6.43 -11.89 -20.02
N THR A 216 6.57 -11.97 -21.35
CA THR A 216 6.99 -13.19 -22.07
C THR A 216 8.36 -13.71 -21.63
N ASN A 217 9.21 -12.87 -21.06
CA ASN A 217 10.53 -13.26 -20.52
C ASN A 217 10.42 -13.86 -19.10
N ILE A 218 9.21 -13.95 -18.54
CA ILE A 218 8.90 -14.59 -17.27
C ILE A 218 7.81 -15.64 -17.56
N PRO A 219 8.18 -16.86 -17.96
CA PRO A 219 7.24 -17.85 -18.51
C PRO A 219 6.06 -18.14 -17.60
N VAL A 220 6.30 -18.35 -16.30
CA VAL A 220 5.27 -18.66 -15.30
C VAL A 220 4.23 -17.54 -15.18
N LEU A 221 4.67 -16.28 -15.25
CA LEU A 221 3.78 -15.12 -15.22
C LEU A 221 2.98 -15.02 -16.53
N ASN A 222 3.63 -15.23 -17.67
CA ASN A 222 2.98 -15.19 -18.98
C ASN A 222 1.89 -16.26 -19.11
N GLU A 223 2.18 -17.51 -18.74
CA GLU A 223 1.20 -18.60 -18.75
C GLU A 223 -0.02 -18.28 -17.89
N SER A 224 0.21 -17.71 -16.71
CA SER A 224 -0.87 -17.35 -15.78
C SER A 224 -1.75 -16.25 -16.35
N LEU A 225 -1.17 -15.21 -16.98
CA LEU A 225 -1.92 -14.15 -17.65
C LEU A 225 -2.66 -14.63 -18.90
N VAL A 226 -2.09 -15.55 -19.68
CA VAL A 226 -2.77 -16.12 -20.86
C VAL A 226 -3.98 -16.96 -20.44
N LYS A 227 -3.83 -17.80 -19.41
CA LYS A 227 -4.94 -18.59 -18.85
C LYS A 227 -6.09 -17.69 -18.41
N LEU A 228 -5.80 -16.59 -17.73
CA LEU A 228 -6.83 -15.61 -17.35
C LEU A 228 -7.56 -14.99 -18.54
N LYS A 229 -6.81 -14.54 -19.56
CA LYS A 229 -7.42 -13.93 -20.76
C LYS A 229 -8.36 -14.91 -21.46
N SER A 230 -8.02 -16.21 -21.43
CA SER A 230 -8.85 -17.27 -22.04
C SER A 230 -10.13 -17.61 -21.26
N GLN A 231 -10.18 -17.31 -19.96
CA GLN A 231 -11.31 -17.65 -19.07
C GLN A 231 -12.41 -16.56 -19.00
N GLY A 232 -12.31 -15.51 -19.83
CA GLY A 232 -13.38 -14.53 -19.99
C GLY A 232 -13.66 -13.68 -18.75
N HIS A 233 -12.83 -12.65 -18.51
CA HIS A 233 -13.01 -11.58 -17.49
C HIS A 233 -13.26 -12.00 -16.04
N GLU A 234 -13.40 -13.29 -15.72
CA GLU A 234 -13.45 -13.79 -14.35
C GLU A 234 -12.05 -13.76 -13.72
N MET A 235 -11.66 -12.57 -13.30
CA MET A 235 -10.43 -12.27 -12.55
C MET A 235 -10.32 -13.00 -11.19
N LYS A 236 -11.30 -13.84 -10.84
CA LYS A 236 -11.35 -14.63 -9.60
C LYS A 236 -10.20 -15.64 -9.48
N ASN A 237 -9.51 -15.95 -10.59
CA ASN A 237 -8.52 -17.03 -10.64
C ASN A 237 -7.06 -16.57 -10.69
N PHE A 238 -6.74 -15.27 -10.65
CA PHE A 238 -5.33 -14.86 -10.62
C PHE A 238 -4.77 -15.04 -9.22
N GLN A 239 -4.06 -16.14 -9.00
CA GLN A 239 -3.45 -16.46 -7.72
C GLN A 239 -2.02 -15.90 -7.63
N PRO A 240 -1.49 -15.70 -6.42
CA PRO A 240 -0.08 -15.40 -6.24
C PRO A 240 0.80 -16.50 -6.86
N ILE A 241 1.86 -16.09 -7.56
CA ILE A 241 2.78 -16.99 -8.26
C ILE A 241 4.06 -17.10 -7.43
N TYR A 242 4.24 -18.23 -6.75
CA TYR A 242 5.47 -18.51 -6.03
C TYR A 242 6.52 -19.14 -6.95
N ILE A 243 7.72 -18.58 -6.96
CA ILE A 243 8.89 -19.01 -7.72
C ILE A 243 9.94 -19.51 -6.71
N PRO A 244 10.09 -20.83 -6.54
CA PRO A 244 11.03 -21.39 -5.56
C PRO A 244 12.50 -21.22 -5.98
N PHE A 245 12.78 -21.14 -7.28
CA PHE A 245 14.14 -21.03 -7.83
C PHE A 245 14.20 -19.91 -8.89
N ALA A 246 14.55 -18.71 -8.45
CA ALA A 246 14.59 -17.51 -9.29
C ALA A 246 15.46 -17.68 -10.55
N GLU A 247 16.57 -18.42 -10.47
CA GLU A 247 17.47 -18.68 -11.61
C GLU A 247 16.81 -19.43 -12.77
N GLN A 248 15.72 -20.16 -12.52
CA GLN A 248 15.02 -20.97 -13.53
C GLN A 248 13.98 -20.14 -14.29
N ASP A 249 13.27 -19.25 -13.59
CA ASP A 249 12.07 -18.59 -14.13
C ASP A 249 12.23 -17.08 -14.39
N LEU A 250 13.34 -16.47 -13.97
CA LEU A 250 13.60 -15.03 -14.12
C LEU A 250 14.84 -14.73 -14.96
N PRO A 251 14.87 -13.58 -15.66
CA PRO A 251 16.06 -13.15 -16.39
C PRO A 251 17.30 -13.04 -15.50
N LYS A 252 18.40 -13.70 -15.90
CA LYS A 252 19.67 -13.77 -15.15
C LYS A 252 20.21 -12.41 -14.70
N LYS A 253 19.96 -11.34 -15.47
CA LYS A 253 20.36 -9.97 -15.12
C LYS A 253 19.76 -9.51 -13.78
N TYR A 254 18.49 -9.83 -13.51
CA TYR A 254 17.82 -9.43 -12.27
C TYR A 254 18.17 -10.37 -11.13
N VAL A 255 18.28 -11.67 -11.42
CA VAL A 255 18.68 -12.67 -10.42
C VAL A 255 20.04 -12.33 -9.83
N LYS A 256 21.03 -12.01 -10.67
CA LYS A 256 22.35 -11.58 -10.22
C LYS A 256 22.32 -10.20 -9.53
N LYS A 257 21.62 -9.23 -10.11
CA LYS A 257 21.61 -7.85 -9.61
C LYS A 257 21.01 -7.74 -8.21
N PHE A 258 19.93 -8.47 -7.94
CA PHE A 258 19.21 -8.40 -6.67
C PHE A 258 19.46 -9.62 -5.77
N GLU A 259 20.36 -10.52 -6.18
CA GLU A 259 20.70 -11.77 -5.48
C GLU A 259 19.46 -12.61 -5.14
N LEU A 260 18.58 -12.79 -6.13
CA LEU A 260 17.29 -13.47 -5.95
C LEU A 260 17.50 -14.99 -5.86
N THR A 261 16.89 -15.63 -4.86
CA THR A 261 16.88 -17.11 -4.75
C THR A 261 15.49 -17.68 -4.91
N SER A 262 14.49 -17.11 -4.23
CA SER A 262 13.07 -17.45 -4.32
C SER A 262 12.23 -16.19 -4.14
N LEU A 263 11.08 -16.10 -4.78
CA LEU A 263 10.18 -14.96 -4.64
C LEU A 263 8.72 -15.32 -4.88
N ILE A 264 7.81 -14.41 -4.57
CA ILE A 264 6.39 -14.51 -4.91
C ILE A 264 5.93 -13.26 -5.65
N ILE A 265 5.16 -13.47 -6.71
CA ILE A 265 4.51 -12.40 -7.49
C ILE A 265 3.04 -12.37 -7.08
N VAL A 266 2.63 -11.28 -6.43
CA VAL A 266 1.26 -11.03 -5.97
C VAL A 266 0.56 -10.11 -6.95
N PRO A 267 -0.65 -10.43 -7.40
CA PRO A 267 -1.33 -9.57 -8.36
C PRO A 267 -1.90 -8.30 -7.74
N ILE A 268 -1.81 -7.19 -8.47
CA ILE A 268 -2.51 -5.95 -8.14
C ILE A 268 -3.67 -5.77 -9.12
N TYR A 269 -4.90 -5.83 -8.62
CA TYR A 269 -6.09 -5.94 -9.46
C TYR A 269 -7.30 -5.24 -8.85
N VAL A 270 -8.28 -4.92 -9.70
CA VAL A 270 -9.56 -4.32 -9.33
C VAL A 270 -10.66 -5.31 -9.71
N PRO A 271 -11.25 -6.03 -8.74
CA PRO A 271 -12.25 -7.08 -9.02
C PRO A 271 -13.46 -6.56 -9.79
N GLU A 272 -14.02 -5.41 -9.40
CA GLU A 272 -15.22 -4.82 -10.00
C GLU A 272 -15.02 -4.46 -11.48
N GLU A 273 -13.79 -4.09 -11.87
CA GLU A 273 -13.44 -3.74 -13.24
C GLU A 273 -12.91 -4.94 -14.05
N GLY A 274 -12.71 -6.11 -13.41
CA GLY A 274 -12.04 -7.24 -14.05
C GLY A 274 -10.63 -6.90 -14.55
N LYS A 275 -9.94 -5.96 -13.89
CA LYS A 275 -8.70 -5.33 -14.40
C LYS A 275 -7.48 -5.68 -13.55
N ILE A 276 -6.39 -6.10 -14.18
CA ILE A 276 -5.06 -6.18 -13.56
C ILE A 276 -4.33 -4.86 -13.82
N ILE A 277 -3.85 -4.22 -12.76
CA ILE A 277 -3.00 -3.03 -12.85
C ILE A 277 -1.53 -3.43 -12.95
N GLY A 278 -1.13 -4.50 -12.26
CA GLY A 278 0.26 -4.93 -12.22
C GLY A 278 0.49 -6.06 -11.22
N GLY A 279 1.67 -6.07 -10.62
CA GLY A 279 2.06 -7.06 -9.61
C GLY A 279 3.10 -6.54 -8.65
N VAL A 280 3.11 -7.11 -7.45
CA VAL A 280 4.13 -6.90 -6.43
C VAL A 280 5.02 -8.13 -6.37
N VAL A 281 6.33 -7.93 -6.36
CA VAL A 281 7.33 -8.98 -6.20
C VAL A 281 7.87 -8.90 -4.77
N LEU A 282 7.81 -10.02 -4.04
CA LEU A 282 8.24 -10.12 -2.64
C LEU A 282 9.28 -11.22 -2.46
N ASP A 283 10.30 -10.96 -1.64
CA ASP A 283 11.28 -11.96 -1.21
C ASP A 283 11.81 -11.72 0.21
N GLN A 284 12.79 -12.52 0.63
CA GLN A 284 13.41 -12.43 1.97
C GLN A 284 14.74 -11.68 1.98
N GLY A 285 15.15 -10.99 0.92
CA GLY A 285 16.47 -10.34 0.87
C GLY A 285 17.54 -11.11 0.09
N PRO A 286 18.73 -10.51 -0.07
CA PRO A 286 19.83 -11.06 -0.86
C PRO A 286 20.24 -12.48 -0.41
N GLY A 287 20.25 -13.43 -1.34
CA GLY A 287 20.71 -14.80 -1.10
C GLY A 287 19.80 -15.65 -0.20
N LYS A 288 18.65 -15.13 0.27
CA LYS A 288 17.79 -15.78 1.27
C LYS A 288 16.62 -16.52 0.61
N HIS A 289 16.71 -17.84 0.61
CA HIS A 289 15.62 -18.71 0.14
C HIS A 289 14.52 -18.85 1.19
N PHE A 290 13.27 -18.96 0.76
CA PHE A 290 12.13 -19.25 1.65
C PHE A 290 11.14 -20.20 1.01
N ILE A 291 10.44 -20.96 1.85
CA ILE A 291 9.33 -21.83 1.45
C ILE A 291 8.02 -21.08 1.68
N MET A 292 7.14 -21.12 0.68
CA MET A 292 5.87 -20.41 0.73
C MET A 292 4.83 -21.19 1.55
N ASP A 293 4.22 -20.52 2.53
CA ASP A 293 3.07 -21.02 3.29
C ASP A 293 1.74 -20.59 2.65
N THR A 294 1.04 -21.51 1.98
CA THR A 294 -0.17 -21.23 1.18
C THR A 294 -1.31 -20.64 1.99
N SER A 295 -1.27 -20.73 3.32
CA SER A 295 -2.23 -20.05 4.19
C SER A 295 -2.10 -18.52 4.19
N LEU A 296 -1.03 -17.96 3.60
CA LEU A 296 -0.85 -16.52 3.36
C LEU A 296 -1.64 -15.99 2.15
N PHE A 297 -2.07 -16.85 1.24
CA PHE A 297 -2.69 -16.44 -0.02
C PHE A 297 -3.92 -15.55 0.16
N PRO A 298 -4.84 -15.80 1.11
CA PRO A 298 -5.96 -14.89 1.35
C PRO A 298 -5.52 -13.47 1.71
N ALA A 299 -4.47 -13.33 2.54
CA ALA A 299 -3.90 -12.03 2.90
C ALA A 299 -3.29 -11.34 1.67
N LEU A 300 -2.42 -12.05 0.94
CA LEU A 300 -1.75 -11.52 -0.25
C LEU A 300 -2.76 -11.03 -1.29
N MET A 301 -3.82 -11.80 -1.53
CA MET A 301 -4.89 -11.43 -2.45
C MET A 301 -5.65 -10.18 -1.98
N LYS A 302 -5.93 -10.06 -0.68
CA LYS A 302 -6.57 -8.87 -0.13
C LYS A 302 -5.69 -7.63 -0.18
N PHE A 303 -4.39 -7.78 0.08
CA PHE A 303 -3.44 -6.68 -0.11
C PHE A 303 -3.38 -6.26 -1.59
N GLY A 304 -3.35 -7.23 -2.50
CA GLY A 304 -3.37 -6.99 -3.94
C GLY A 304 -4.61 -6.24 -4.41
N GLN A 305 -5.78 -6.63 -3.90
CA GLN A 305 -7.07 -5.98 -4.15
C GLN A 305 -7.07 -4.53 -3.63
N SER A 306 -6.77 -4.31 -2.34
CA SER A 306 -6.79 -2.97 -1.74
C SER A 306 -5.81 -2.01 -2.42
N SER A 307 -4.63 -2.52 -2.79
CA SER A 307 -3.64 -1.76 -3.57
C SER A 307 -4.18 -1.39 -4.96
N GLY A 308 -4.86 -2.31 -5.63
CA GLY A 308 -5.44 -2.08 -6.94
C GLY A 308 -6.56 -1.04 -6.91
N GLU A 309 -7.45 -1.12 -5.92
CA GLU A 309 -8.51 -0.13 -5.70
C GLU A 309 -7.93 1.27 -5.42
N LEU A 310 -6.89 1.36 -4.59
CA LEU A 310 -6.19 2.62 -4.31
C LEU A 310 -5.56 3.21 -5.56
N LEU A 311 -4.76 2.42 -6.30
CA LEU A 311 -4.10 2.89 -7.51
C LEU A 311 -5.12 3.25 -8.59
N SER A 312 -6.23 2.52 -8.73
CA SER A 312 -7.30 2.85 -9.67
C SER A 312 -7.90 4.23 -9.40
N LYS A 313 -8.11 4.59 -8.11
CA LYS A 313 -8.60 5.93 -7.73
C LYS A 313 -7.67 7.03 -8.23
N PHE A 314 -6.35 6.89 -8.06
CA PHE A 314 -5.39 7.90 -8.48
C PHE A 314 -5.14 7.92 -9.99
N ILE A 315 -5.07 6.76 -10.64
CA ILE A 315 -4.95 6.68 -12.10
C ILE A 315 -6.18 7.33 -12.75
N LYS A 316 -7.40 7.10 -12.23
CA LYS A 316 -8.62 7.76 -12.71
C LYS A 316 -8.67 9.24 -12.34
N ALA A 317 -8.16 9.63 -11.17
CA ALA A 317 -8.11 11.03 -10.74
C ALA A 317 -7.13 11.85 -11.58
N ASP A 318 -5.99 11.27 -11.99
CA ASP A 318 -5.06 11.91 -12.92
C ASP A 318 -5.69 12.04 -14.32
N ILE A 319 -6.43 11.04 -14.79
CA ILE A 319 -7.21 11.13 -16.04
C ILE A 319 -8.29 12.23 -15.92
N LYS A 320 -9.01 12.31 -14.79
CA LYS A 320 -10.03 13.37 -14.56
C LYS A 320 -9.42 14.76 -14.33
N LYS A 321 -8.21 14.86 -13.75
CA LYS A 321 -7.47 16.13 -13.63
C LYS A 321 -6.90 16.57 -14.97
N GLN A 322 -6.61 15.66 -15.89
CA GLN A 322 -6.26 15.98 -17.27
C GLN A 322 -7.46 16.54 -18.08
N ASP A 323 -8.70 16.38 -17.59
CA ASP A 323 -9.90 17.05 -18.13
C ASP A 323 -10.13 18.46 -17.51
N LEU A 324 -9.24 18.94 -16.63
CA LEU A 324 -9.26 20.30 -16.06
C LEU A 324 -7.96 21.04 -16.46
N PRO A 325 -8.01 22.27 -16.99
CA PRO A 325 -6.84 22.91 -17.57
C PRO A 325 -5.86 23.51 -16.53
N ALA A 326 -4.56 23.42 -16.86
CA ALA A 326 -3.33 24.02 -16.30
C ALA A 326 -2.58 23.21 -15.21
N GLY A 327 -1.27 22.91 -15.33
CA GLY A 327 -0.25 23.28 -16.32
C GLY A 327 1.04 22.43 -16.25
N ASP A 328 1.82 22.52 -17.33
CA ASP A 328 3.26 22.22 -17.51
C ASP A 328 3.80 20.78 -17.47
N SER A 329 2.99 19.81 -17.91
CA SER A 329 3.48 18.81 -18.86
C SER A 329 2.43 18.63 -19.95
N ILE A 330 2.80 18.83 -21.22
CA ILE A 330 1.86 18.69 -22.34
C ILE A 330 1.66 17.19 -22.59
N SER A 331 0.91 16.53 -21.71
CA SER A 331 0.50 15.13 -21.87
C SER A 331 -0.65 15.07 -22.87
N LEU A 332 -0.31 15.00 -24.16
CA LEU A 332 -1.29 14.82 -25.22
C LEU A 332 -2.02 13.48 -25.05
N SER A 333 -3.32 13.48 -25.27
CA SER A 333 -4.08 12.23 -25.29
C SER A 333 -3.56 11.34 -26.44
N PRO A 334 -3.77 10.01 -26.34
CA PRO A 334 -3.44 9.10 -27.44
C PRO A 334 -4.07 9.55 -28.76
N ARG A 335 -5.28 10.11 -28.69
CA ARG A 335 -6.02 10.60 -29.84
C ARG A 335 -5.42 11.85 -30.47
N GLU A 336 -4.99 12.79 -29.64
CA GLU A 336 -4.27 13.97 -30.15
C GLU A 336 -2.92 13.58 -30.76
N THR A 337 -2.23 12.59 -30.18
CA THR A 337 -0.98 12.07 -30.74
C THR A 337 -1.20 11.41 -32.10
N GLU A 338 -2.26 10.61 -32.27
CA GLU A 338 -2.65 10.04 -33.56
C GLU A 338 -2.92 11.13 -34.61
N ILE A 339 -3.61 12.20 -34.21
CA ILE A 339 -3.90 13.35 -35.09
C ILE A 339 -2.61 14.08 -35.45
N ILE A 340 -1.70 14.30 -34.50
CA ILE A 340 -0.40 14.94 -34.73
C ILE A 340 0.46 14.13 -35.71
N LYS A 341 0.47 12.79 -35.61
CA LYS A 341 1.16 11.92 -36.58
C LYS A 341 0.60 12.09 -37.99
N LEU A 342 -0.73 12.03 -38.12
CA LEU A 342 -1.38 12.22 -39.42
C LEU A 342 -1.13 13.62 -39.99
N LEU A 343 -1.06 14.66 -39.16
CA LEU A 343 -0.67 16.01 -39.60
C LEU A 343 0.79 16.07 -40.05
N ALA A 344 1.71 15.41 -39.35
CA ALA A 344 3.12 15.33 -39.73
C ALA A 344 3.31 14.57 -41.07
N ASP A 345 2.47 13.57 -41.32
CA ASP A 345 2.40 12.85 -42.60
C ASP A 345 1.71 13.65 -43.72
N GLY A 346 1.27 14.89 -43.44
CA GLY A 346 0.65 15.78 -44.43
C GLY A 346 -0.82 15.53 -44.71
N ALA A 347 -1.52 14.72 -43.90
CA ALA A 347 -2.94 14.42 -44.12
C ALA A 347 -3.83 15.67 -44.00
N SER A 348 -4.85 15.74 -44.86
CA SER A 348 -5.94 16.71 -44.76
C SER A 348 -6.89 16.38 -43.60
N THR A 349 -7.69 17.35 -43.15
CA THR A 349 -8.70 17.15 -42.09
C THR A 349 -9.69 16.04 -42.48
N ALA A 350 -10.07 15.97 -43.76
CA ALA A 350 -10.95 14.93 -44.29
C ALA A 350 -10.32 13.53 -44.24
N GLU A 351 -9.06 13.41 -44.65
CA GLU A 351 -8.33 12.12 -44.60
C GLU A 351 -8.08 11.67 -43.17
N ALA A 352 -7.74 12.59 -42.26
CA ALA A 352 -7.57 12.28 -40.85
C ALA A 352 -8.90 11.86 -40.20
N ALA A 353 -10.01 12.53 -40.54
CA ALA A 353 -11.34 12.16 -40.10
C ALA A 353 -11.71 10.74 -40.55
N PHE A 354 -11.45 10.42 -41.82
CA PHE A 354 -11.68 9.08 -42.36
C PHE A 354 -10.81 8.01 -41.67
N LYS A 355 -9.49 8.23 -41.58
CA LYS A 355 -8.54 7.27 -40.98
C LYS A 355 -8.80 7.00 -39.50
N LEU A 356 -9.34 7.99 -38.78
CA LEU A 356 -9.62 7.88 -37.36
C LEU A 356 -11.09 7.54 -37.06
N TYR A 357 -11.96 7.36 -38.07
CA TYR A 357 -13.39 7.17 -37.89
C TYR A 357 -14.04 8.31 -37.06
N LEU A 358 -13.73 9.56 -37.39
CA LEU A 358 -14.27 10.77 -36.78
C LEU A 358 -14.98 11.65 -37.81
N SER A 359 -15.77 12.62 -37.34
CA SER A 359 -16.26 13.69 -38.21
C SER A 359 -15.16 14.73 -38.49
N GLU A 360 -15.18 15.38 -39.66
CA GLU A 360 -14.25 16.48 -39.97
C GLU A 360 -14.34 17.63 -38.97
N PHE A 361 -15.54 17.89 -38.44
CA PHE A 361 -15.75 18.88 -37.39
C PHE A 361 -14.97 18.50 -36.13
N THR A 362 -15.09 17.24 -35.69
CA THR A 362 -14.37 16.69 -34.53
C THR A 362 -12.86 16.75 -34.72
N VAL A 363 -12.35 16.41 -35.92
CA VAL A 363 -10.90 16.51 -36.20
C VAL A 363 -10.43 17.96 -36.20
N ARG A 364 -11.20 18.90 -36.77
CA ARG A 364 -10.87 20.33 -36.72
C ARG A 364 -10.80 20.85 -35.28
N ASP A 365 -11.70 20.37 -34.42
CA ASP A 365 -11.71 20.72 -33.00
C ASP A 365 -10.48 20.17 -32.27
N TYR A 366 -10.11 18.91 -32.50
CA TYR A 366 -8.86 18.34 -32.00
C TYR A 366 -7.63 19.13 -32.47
N ILE A 367 -7.53 19.49 -33.75
CA ILE A 367 -6.40 20.27 -34.29
C ILE A 367 -6.33 21.65 -33.61
N SER A 368 -7.48 22.30 -33.40
CA SER A 368 -7.57 23.58 -32.68
C SER A 368 -7.05 23.46 -31.24
N ASN A 369 -7.45 22.40 -30.53
CA ASN A 369 -7.02 22.15 -29.16
C ASN A 369 -5.52 21.80 -29.09
N ILE A 370 -5.02 20.98 -30.01
CA ILE A 370 -3.59 20.66 -30.13
C ILE A 370 -2.75 21.91 -30.38
N MET A 371 -3.17 22.77 -31.32
CA MET A 371 -2.49 24.04 -31.61
C MET A 371 -2.40 24.92 -30.36
N LYS A 372 -3.49 25.06 -29.61
CA LYS A 372 -3.49 25.79 -28.33
C LYS A 372 -2.55 25.17 -27.30
N ARG A 373 -2.57 23.84 -27.16
CA ARG A 373 -1.77 23.11 -26.17
C ARG A 373 -0.27 23.13 -26.45
N LEU A 374 0.13 23.07 -27.72
CA LEU A 374 1.54 23.17 -28.15
C LEU A 374 1.97 24.62 -28.42
N ASN A 375 1.10 25.60 -28.13
CA ASN A 375 1.30 27.01 -28.44
C ASN A 375 1.77 27.24 -29.89
N ALA A 376 1.14 26.55 -30.84
CA ALA A 376 1.49 26.56 -32.27
C ALA A 376 0.48 27.40 -33.06
N GLN A 377 0.97 28.19 -34.01
CA GLN A 377 0.14 29.12 -34.80
C GLN A 377 -0.52 28.45 -36.00
N ASN A 378 0.02 27.31 -36.45
CA ASN A 378 -0.54 26.56 -37.57
C ASN A 378 -0.23 25.06 -37.45
N ARG A 379 -0.92 24.25 -38.26
CA ARG A 379 -0.79 22.78 -38.27
C ARG A 379 0.62 22.28 -38.59
N THR A 380 1.40 23.05 -39.37
CA THR A 380 2.79 22.70 -39.70
C THR A 380 3.68 22.89 -38.48
N GLU A 381 3.47 23.98 -37.73
CA GLU A 381 4.19 24.25 -36.50
C GLU A 381 3.88 23.21 -35.40
N VAL A 382 2.65 22.68 -35.37
CA VAL A 382 2.29 21.53 -34.51
C VAL A 382 3.17 20.32 -34.79
N ALA A 383 3.31 19.92 -36.05
CA ALA A 383 4.13 18.76 -36.43
C ALA A 383 5.60 18.96 -36.04
N VAL A 384 6.17 20.13 -36.36
CA VAL A 384 7.57 20.45 -36.04
C VAL A 384 7.83 20.46 -34.53
N LYS A 385 6.93 21.06 -33.74
CA LYS A 385 7.07 21.07 -32.27
C LYS A 385 6.93 19.67 -31.67
N ALA A 386 6.00 18.88 -32.18
CA ALA A 386 5.80 17.52 -31.69
C ALA A 386 7.02 16.63 -31.93
N ILE A 387 7.69 16.76 -33.08
CA ILE A 387 8.97 16.07 -33.35
C ILE A 387 10.06 16.55 -32.38
N ARG A 388 10.23 17.86 -32.21
CA ARG A 388 11.25 18.44 -31.31
C ARG A 388 11.08 18.02 -29.85
N MET A 389 9.84 17.81 -29.42
CA MET A 389 9.50 17.40 -28.06
C MET A 389 9.53 15.87 -27.87
N GLY A 390 9.84 15.09 -28.92
CA GLY A 390 9.86 13.62 -28.87
C GLY A 390 8.48 13.00 -28.68
N ILE A 391 7.42 13.71 -29.06
CA ILE A 391 6.03 13.23 -29.01
C ILE A 391 5.75 12.27 -30.17
N ILE A 392 6.36 12.55 -31.33
CA ILE A 392 6.32 11.75 -32.54
C ILE A 392 7.73 11.71 -33.15
N ASP A 393 8.01 10.67 -33.94
CA ASP A 393 9.33 10.38 -34.52
C ASP A 393 9.52 11.01 -35.90
#